data_AF-X0A603-F1
#
_entry.id   AF-X0A603-F1
#
_cell.length_a   1.000
_cell.length_b   1.000
_cell.length_c   1.000
_cell.angle_alpha   90.00
_cell.angle_beta   90.00
_cell.angle_gamma   90.00
#
_symmetry.space_group_name_H-M   'P 1'
#
loop_
_entity.id
_entity.type
_entity.pdbx_description
1 polymer ?
#
loop_
_entity_poly.entity_id
_entity_poly.type
_entity_poly.pdbx_seq_one_letter_code
_entity_poly.pdbx_strand_id
1 'polypeptide(L)'
;MFIIDDLLDQYSIVEQFDYNKLQALLDDCEDYVEKSLGVSSQEVEPSTHYLDHDAVLSFEEYASTVRRIYRDNPSYRKRIAKEAIATLRAYQKEAFNRRNAHLPSLDEYLDYRDASCCMKQVVANTEFANGLDLPEYVMESKEIRDLYEAAVAVMWITNDIVSVRKEIREGFVENIVVLLAHGNMQRGLDASLDRLQVEIDRVNKASDDAASRFAGETFERDIVLLAKNCKNMCLSSWFWSVKTPRYCLHDIEPDANGGFNFTIDQIAEGTS
;
A
#
# COMPACT_ATOMS: atom_id res chain seq x y z
N MET A 1 -6.21 2.37 6.97
CA MET A 1 -4.80 2.39 6.54
C MET A 1 -3.89 2.98 7.63
N PHE A 2 -3.76 4.30 7.77
CA PHE A 2 -2.84 4.90 8.76
C PHE A 2 -3.11 4.51 10.22
N ILE A 3 -4.39 4.37 10.63
CA ILE A 3 -4.72 3.92 11.99
C ILE A 3 -4.14 2.52 12.27
N ILE A 4 -4.22 1.60 11.30
CA ILE A 4 -3.69 0.24 11.45
C ILE A 4 -2.15 0.25 11.39
N ASP A 5 -1.56 1.03 10.49
CA ASP A 5 -0.10 1.25 10.39
C ASP A 5 0.47 1.73 11.74
N ASP A 6 -0.12 2.79 12.31
CA ASP A 6 0.30 3.37 13.58
C ASP A 6 0.06 2.41 14.77
N LEU A 7 -1.06 1.66 14.77
CA LEU A 7 -1.32 0.62 15.77
C LEU A 7 -0.24 -0.46 15.71
N LEU A 8 0.12 -0.93 14.51
CA LEU A 8 1.13 -1.97 14.33
C LEU A 8 2.52 -1.50 14.72
N ASP A 9 2.87 -0.25 14.46
CA ASP A 9 4.11 0.34 14.95
C ASP A 9 4.17 0.32 16.48
N GLN A 10 3.06 0.60 17.17
CA GLN A 10 2.98 0.50 18.63
C GLN A 10 3.12 -0.94 19.14
N TYR A 11 2.46 -1.90 18.48
CA TYR A 11 2.62 -3.33 18.81
C TYR A 11 4.03 -3.85 18.51
N SER A 12 4.74 -3.21 17.57
CA SER A 12 6.10 -3.56 17.15
C SER A 12 7.20 -3.10 18.13
N ILE A 13 6.87 -2.31 19.15
CA ILE A 13 7.83 -1.87 20.18
C ILE A 13 8.30 -3.09 20.99
N VAL A 14 9.62 -3.36 20.94
CA VAL A 14 10.26 -4.61 21.40
C VAL A 14 9.91 -5.01 22.83
N GLU A 15 9.75 -4.04 23.74
CA GLU A 15 9.45 -4.28 25.16
C GLU A 15 7.98 -4.67 25.43
N GLN A 16 7.08 -4.51 24.45
CA GLN A 16 5.63 -4.76 24.60
C GLN A 16 5.05 -5.69 23.53
N PHE A 17 5.88 -6.26 22.65
CA PHE A 17 5.42 -7.12 21.55
C PHE A 17 4.76 -8.41 22.07
N ASP A 18 3.48 -8.59 21.76
CA ASP A 18 2.70 -9.78 22.09
C ASP A 18 2.15 -10.42 20.81
N TYR A 19 2.78 -11.53 20.40
CA TYR A 19 2.41 -12.30 19.20
C TYR A 19 0.95 -12.74 19.22
N ASN A 20 0.42 -13.14 20.38
CA ASN A 20 -0.93 -13.65 20.48
C ASN A 20 -1.95 -12.52 20.34
N LYS A 21 -1.66 -11.35 20.93
CA LYS A 21 -2.53 -10.16 20.76
C LYS A 21 -2.50 -9.63 19.34
N LEU A 22 -1.33 -9.59 18.70
CA LEU A 22 -1.24 -9.19 17.30
C LEU A 22 -2.01 -10.16 16.39
N GLN A 23 -1.84 -11.47 16.58
CA GLN A 23 -2.60 -12.47 15.81
C GLN A 23 -4.11 -12.31 16.02
N ALA A 24 -4.56 -12.18 17.28
CA ALA A 24 -5.98 -12.00 17.58
C ALA A 24 -6.55 -10.72 16.94
N LEU A 25 -5.82 -9.60 16.97
CA LEU A 25 -6.21 -8.36 16.29
C LEU A 25 -6.39 -8.57 14.78
N LEU A 26 -5.45 -9.26 14.14
CA LEU A 26 -5.47 -9.50 12.70
C LEU A 26 -6.61 -10.46 12.31
N ASP A 27 -6.84 -11.51 13.11
CA ASP A 27 -7.94 -12.45 12.92
C ASP A 27 -9.30 -11.74 13.05
N ASP A 28 -9.45 -10.89 14.08
CA ASP A 28 -10.65 -10.04 14.28
C ASP A 28 -10.86 -9.11 13.08
N CYS A 29 -9.80 -8.47 12.59
CA CYS A 29 -9.89 -7.59 11.41
C CYS A 29 -10.25 -8.35 10.14
N GLU A 30 -9.68 -9.54 9.91
CA GLU A 30 -9.99 -10.39 8.74
C GLU A 30 -11.47 -10.83 8.77
N ASP A 31 -11.94 -11.38 9.89
CA ASP A 31 -13.34 -11.78 10.07
C ASP A 31 -14.31 -10.60 9.89
N TYR A 32 -13.97 -9.45 10.47
CA TYR A 32 -14.76 -8.23 10.34
C TYR A 32 -14.85 -7.74 8.89
N VAL A 33 -13.72 -7.69 8.17
CA VAL A 33 -13.70 -7.31 6.74
C VAL A 33 -14.60 -8.21 5.91
N GLU A 34 -14.52 -9.53 6.12
CA GLU A 34 -15.33 -10.48 5.36
C GLU A 34 -16.83 -10.36 5.65
N LYS A 35 -17.21 -10.19 6.93
CA LYS A 35 -18.60 -10.04 7.36
C LYS A 35 -19.20 -8.71 6.89
N SER A 36 -18.51 -7.58 7.12
CA SER A 36 -19.03 -6.25 6.77
C SER A 36 -19.16 -6.05 5.26
N LEU A 37 -18.31 -6.70 4.44
CA LEU A 37 -18.46 -6.71 2.97
C LEU A 37 -19.42 -7.80 2.47
N GLY A 38 -19.90 -8.68 3.34
CA GLY A 38 -20.81 -9.78 3.00
C GLY A 38 -20.21 -10.77 2.01
N VAL A 39 -18.93 -11.09 2.20
CA VAL A 39 -18.18 -12.09 1.41
C VAL A 39 -17.83 -13.34 2.21
N SER A 40 -18.00 -13.30 3.54
CA SER A 40 -17.80 -14.47 4.40
C SER A 40 -18.67 -15.64 3.96
N SER A 41 -18.09 -16.85 3.98
CA SER A 41 -18.80 -18.11 3.76
C SER A 41 -19.44 -18.68 5.03
N GLN A 42 -19.17 -18.08 6.20
CA GLN A 42 -19.69 -18.54 7.49
C GLN A 42 -21.01 -17.84 7.84
N GLU A 43 -21.91 -18.55 8.53
CA GLU A 43 -23.13 -17.93 9.07
C GLU A 43 -22.73 -16.84 10.08
N VAL A 44 -23.39 -15.68 9.99
CA VAL A 44 -23.11 -14.54 10.88
C VAL A 44 -23.62 -14.88 12.28
N GLU A 45 -22.71 -15.33 13.15
CA GLU A 45 -22.95 -15.38 14.60
C GLU A 45 -23.24 -13.95 15.10
N PRO A 46 -24.41 -13.68 15.70
CA PRO A 46 -24.85 -12.33 16.04
C PRO A 46 -24.08 -11.64 17.18
N SER A 47 -23.04 -12.27 17.74
CA SER A 47 -22.32 -11.78 18.93
C SER A 47 -20.80 -11.88 18.85
N THR A 48 -20.18 -11.60 17.70
CA THR A 48 -18.73 -11.38 17.66
C THR A 48 -18.43 -10.01 18.28
N HIS A 49 -17.96 -9.99 19.53
CA HIS A 49 -17.43 -8.78 20.15
C HIS A 49 -15.98 -8.60 19.67
N TYR A 50 -15.78 -7.70 18.72
CA TYR A 50 -14.44 -7.25 18.35
C TYR A 50 -13.87 -6.33 19.43
N LEU A 51 -12.55 -6.32 19.57
CA LEU A 51 -11.87 -5.34 20.41
C LEU A 51 -12.17 -3.92 19.92
N ASP A 52 -12.39 -2.98 20.84
CA ASP A 52 -12.73 -1.59 20.53
C ASP A 52 -11.53 -0.89 19.89
N HIS A 53 -11.56 -0.79 18.56
CA HIS A 53 -10.51 -0.22 17.75
C HIS A 53 -11.12 0.78 16.76
N ASP A 54 -10.62 2.03 16.78
CA ASP A 54 -11.06 3.10 15.86
C ASP A 54 -10.99 2.67 14.37
N ALA A 55 -10.09 1.74 14.05
CA ALA A 55 -9.96 1.17 12.71
C ALA A 55 -11.22 0.41 12.27
N VAL A 56 -11.84 -0.37 13.17
CA VAL A 56 -13.06 -1.15 12.91
C VAL A 56 -14.24 -0.22 12.64
N LEU A 57 -14.45 0.78 13.51
CA LEU A 57 -15.52 1.76 13.36
C LEU A 57 -15.41 2.55 12.05
N SER A 58 -14.19 2.95 11.66
CA SER A 58 -13.97 3.66 10.39
C SER A 58 -14.25 2.79 9.16
N PHE A 59 -14.10 1.48 9.27
CA PHE A 59 -14.33 0.55 8.16
C PHE A 59 -15.82 0.21 7.99
N GLU A 60 -16.63 0.19 9.06
CA GLU A 60 -18.07 -0.12 8.98
C GLU A 60 -18.83 0.80 8.03
N GLU A 61 -18.61 2.12 8.14
CA GLU A 61 -19.31 3.11 7.33
C GLU A 61 -19.01 2.93 5.85
N TYR A 62 -17.73 2.70 5.53
CA TYR A 62 -17.27 2.40 4.19
C TYR A 62 -17.83 1.06 3.68
N ALA A 63 -17.68 -0.02 4.46
CA ALA A 63 -18.08 -1.37 4.07
C ALA A 63 -19.59 -1.50 3.88
N SER A 64 -20.40 -0.89 4.76
CA SER A 64 -21.85 -0.85 4.63
C SER A 64 -22.29 -0.13 3.36
N THR A 65 -21.61 0.97 3.01
CA THR A 65 -21.88 1.73 1.78
C THR A 65 -21.49 0.92 0.54
N VAL A 66 -20.30 0.33 0.50
CA VAL A 66 -19.84 -0.56 -0.57
C VAL A 66 -20.80 -1.74 -0.74
N ARG A 67 -21.18 -2.40 0.36
CA ARG A 67 -22.09 -3.54 0.35
C ARG A 67 -23.47 -3.18 -0.19
N ARG A 68 -23.95 -1.96 0.09
CA ARG A 68 -25.23 -1.46 -0.41
C ARG A 68 -25.19 -1.12 -1.90
N ILE A 69 -24.15 -0.41 -2.36
CA ILE A 69 -24.02 0.04 -3.75
C ILE A 69 -23.69 -1.14 -4.67
N TYR A 70 -22.76 -2.01 -4.26
CA TYR A 70 -22.27 -3.16 -5.03
C TYR A 70 -22.92 -4.47 -4.59
N ARG A 71 -24.21 -4.42 -4.23
CA ARG A 71 -24.98 -5.61 -3.81
C ARG A 71 -24.90 -6.70 -4.87
N ASP A 72 -25.13 -6.31 -6.12
CA ASP A 72 -25.22 -7.20 -7.28
C ASP A 72 -23.87 -7.45 -7.96
N ASN A 73 -22.79 -6.87 -7.43
CA ASN A 73 -21.41 -7.15 -7.82
C ASN A 73 -20.62 -7.81 -6.66
N PRO A 74 -20.84 -9.11 -6.38
CA PRO A 74 -20.11 -9.83 -5.35
C PRO A 74 -18.61 -9.94 -5.63
N SER A 75 -18.19 -9.87 -6.90
CA SER A 75 -16.78 -9.99 -7.28
C SER A 75 -15.99 -8.73 -6.88
N TYR A 76 -16.56 -7.53 -7.08
CA TYR A 76 -15.98 -6.29 -6.57
C TYR A 76 -15.78 -6.34 -5.05
N ARG A 77 -16.81 -6.75 -4.30
CA ARG A 77 -16.73 -6.87 -2.83
C ARG A 77 -15.64 -7.87 -2.40
N LYS A 78 -15.48 -8.98 -3.13
CA LYS A 78 -14.40 -9.94 -2.90
C LYS A 78 -13.01 -9.37 -3.19
N ARG A 79 -12.85 -8.54 -4.23
CA ARG A 79 -11.57 -7.85 -4.51
C ARG A 79 -11.18 -6.93 -3.36
N ILE A 80 -12.10 -6.08 -2.90
CA ILE A 80 -11.85 -5.18 -1.77
C ILE A 80 -11.43 -5.98 -0.52
N ALA A 81 -12.17 -7.04 -0.18
CA ALA A 81 -11.84 -7.89 0.95
C ALA A 81 -10.46 -8.54 0.80
N LYS A 82 -10.17 -9.10 -0.38
CA LYS A 82 -8.88 -9.74 -0.68
C LYS A 82 -7.72 -8.77 -0.46
N GLU A 83 -7.79 -7.55 -0.97
CA GLU A 83 -6.68 -6.59 -0.84
C GLU A 83 -6.53 -6.08 0.61
N ALA A 84 -7.64 -5.91 1.34
CA ALA A 84 -7.60 -5.56 2.77
C ALA A 84 -6.95 -6.69 3.59
N ILE A 85 -7.33 -7.94 3.37
CA ILE A 85 -6.77 -9.12 4.06
C ILE A 85 -5.30 -9.33 3.70
N ALA A 86 -4.94 -9.19 2.43
CA ALA A 86 -3.55 -9.28 1.99
C ALA A 86 -2.66 -8.25 2.70
N THR A 87 -3.19 -7.04 2.92
CA THR A 87 -2.50 -6.00 3.68
C THR A 87 -2.28 -6.41 5.14
N LEU A 88 -3.32 -6.89 5.83
CA LEU A 88 -3.22 -7.36 7.22
C LEU A 88 -2.14 -8.44 7.38
N ARG A 89 -2.05 -9.38 6.44
CA ARG A 89 -1.04 -10.44 6.43
C ARG A 89 0.36 -9.91 6.13
N ALA A 90 0.49 -8.93 5.23
CA ALA A 90 1.78 -8.30 4.93
C ALA A 90 2.31 -7.49 6.13
N TYR A 91 1.42 -6.80 6.82
CA TYR A 91 1.72 -6.13 8.08
C TYR A 91 2.18 -7.06 9.19
N GLN A 92 1.59 -8.25 9.28
CA GLN A 92 2.08 -9.29 10.18
C GLN A 92 3.54 -9.67 9.87
N LYS A 93 3.87 -9.82 8.59
CA LYS A 93 5.21 -10.16 8.13
C LYS A 93 6.21 -9.06 8.50
N GLU A 94 5.87 -7.78 8.30
CA GLU A 94 6.69 -6.63 8.72
C GLU A 94 6.92 -6.62 10.24
N ALA A 95 5.84 -6.77 11.02
CA ALA A 95 5.93 -6.82 12.48
C ALA A 95 6.88 -7.95 12.97
N PHE A 96 6.84 -9.12 12.32
CA PHE A 96 7.74 -10.24 12.63
C PHE A 96 9.18 -9.98 12.21
N ASN A 97 9.42 -9.37 11.04
CA ASN A 97 10.76 -9.01 10.61
C ASN A 97 11.40 -8.04 11.63
N ARG A 98 10.67 -6.98 12.00
CA ARG A 98 11.11 -5.97 12.98
C ARG A 98 11.39 -6.60 14.34
N ARG A 99 10.46 -7.42 14.86
CA ARG A 99 10.60 -8.04 16.19
C ARG A 99 11.83 -8.95 16.31
N ASN A 100 12.19 -9.63 15.22
CA ASN A 100 13.31 -10.56 15.17
C ASN A 100 14.62 -9.89 14.67
N ALA A 101 14.62 -8.57 14.45
CA ALA A 101 15.72 -7.85 13.82
C ALA A 101 16.19 -8.53 12.50
N HIS A 102 15.24 -9.11 11.77
CA HIS A 102 15.50 -9.77 10.50
C HIS A 102 15.52 -8.73 9.38
N LEU A 103 16.66 -8.58 8.73
CA LEU A 103 16.77 -7.80 7.51
C LEU A 103 16.33 -8.68 6.33
N PRO A 104 15.20 -8.39 5.66
CA PRO A 104 14.78 -9.17 4.50
C PRO A 104 15.78 -9.01 3.35
N SER A 105 15.94 -10.07 2.55
CA SER A 105 16.51 -9.94 1.21
C SER A 105 15.61 -9.09 0.31
N LEU A 106 16.14 -8.61 -0.81
CA LEU A 106 15.36 -7.84 -1.78
C LEU A 106 14.14 -8.64 -2.26
N ASP A 107 14.29 -9.94 -2.56
CA ASP A 107 13.18 -10.77 -3.04
C ASP A 107 12.11 -10.95 -1.96
N GLU A 108 12.51 -11.27 -0.72
CA GLU A 108 11.58 -11.36 0.42
C GLU A 108 10.83 -10.05 0.64
N TYR A 109 11.52 -8.91 0.52
CA TYR A 109 10.91 -7.59 0.67
C TYR A 109 9.84 -7.35 -0.40
N LEU A 110 10.16 -7.62 -1.66
CA LEU A 110 9.25 -7.41 -2.78
C LEU A 110 8.02 -8.33 -2.73
N ASP A 111 8.14 -9.51 -2.12
CA ASP A 111 7.04 -10.47 -2.00
C ASP A 111 5.89 -9.94 -1.13
N TYR A 112 6.15 -9.08 -0.15
CA TYR A 112 5.10 -8.52 0.72
C TYR A 112 4.90 -7.00 0.58
N ARG A 113 5.89 -6.25 0.07
CA ARG A 113 5.84 -4.77 0.06
C ARG A 113 4.66 -4.22 -0.72
N ASP A 114 4.33 -4.86 -1.83
CA ASP A 114 3.20 -4.47 -2.67
C ASP A 114 1.85 -4.56 -1.92
N ALA A 115 1.71 -5.51 -0.98
CA ALA A 115 0.56 -5.59 -0.10
C ALA A 115 0.68 -4.66 1.13
N SER A 116 1.86 -4.57 1.77
CA SER A 116 2.03 -3.74 2.98
C SER A 116 1.94 -2.24 2.71
N CYS A 117 2.21 -1.79 1.48
CA CYS A 117 2.05 -0.38 1.12
C CYS A 117 0.59 0.09 1.11
N CYS A 118 -0.39 -0.82 1.23
CA CYS A 118 -1.84 -0.57 1.23
C CYS A 118 -2.41 0.04 -0.06
N MET A 119 -1.58 0.42 -1.03
CA MET A 119 -2.04 1.11 -2.23
C MET A 119 -2.88 0.22 -3.14
N LYS A 120 -2.76 -1.11 -3.03
CA LYS A 120 -3.67 -2.06 -3.68
C LYS A 120 -5.13 -1.87 -3.27
N GLN A 121 -5.39 -1.56 -2.00
CA GLN A 121 -6.74 -1.22 -1.54
C GLN A 121 -7.25 0.09 -2.15
N VAL A 122 -6.35 1.06 -2.34
CA VAL A 122 -6.68 2.38 -2.92
C VAL A 122 -7.01 2.24 -4.41
N VAL A 123 -6.18 1.54 -5.19
CA VAL A 123 -6.43 1.34 -6.62
C VAL A 123 -7.68 0.49 -6.86
N ALA A 124 -7.92 -0.54 -6.03
CA ALA A 124 -9.15 -1.34 -6.10
C ALA A 124 -10.42 -0.50 -5.82
N ASN A 125 -10.30 0.57 -5.02
CA ASN A 125 -11.40 1.48 -4.71
C ASN A 125 -11.68 2.56 -5.75
N THR A 126 -10.90 2.62 -6.83
CA THR A 126 -11.14 3.63 -7.89
C THR A 126 -12.49 3.44 -8.56
N GLU A 127 -13.01 2.21 -8.67
CA GLU A 127 -14.37 1.97 -9.14
C GLU A 127 -15.40 2.65 -8.22
N PHE A 128 -15.34 2.39 -6.92
CA PHE A 128 -16.22 3.01 -5.92
C PHE A 128 -16.11 4.54 -5.94
N ALA A 129 -14.89 5.09 -5.97
CA ALA A 129 -14.66 6.53 -5.96
C ALA A 129 -15.22 7.25 -7.19
N ASN A 130 -15.38 6.54 -8.31
CA ASN A 130 -15.90 7.10 -9.56
C ASN A 130 -17.34 6.63 -9.86
N GLY A 131 -17.94 5.81 -8.99
CA GLY A 131 -19.27 5.24 -9.20
C GLY A 131 -19.35 4.26 -10.38
N LEU A 132 -18.25 3.55 -10.66
CA LEU A 132 -18.15 2.59 -11.75
C LEU A 132 -18.53 1.20 -11.27
N ASP A 133 -19.15 0.40 -12.14
CA ASP A 133 -19.49 -1.00 -11.89
C ASP A 133 -19.08 -1.83 -13.11
N LEU A 134 -17.79 -2.19 -13.16
CA LEU A 134 -17.21 -2.87 -14.31
C LEU A 134 -17.33 -4.39 -14.19
N PRO A 135 -17.54 -5.11 -15.30
CA PRO A 135 -17.55 -6.56 -15.29
C PRO A 135 -16.23 -7.15 -14.80
N GLU A 136 -16.30 -8.25 -14.04
CA GLU A 136 -15.10 -8.86 -13.45
C GLU A 136 -14.04 -9.24 -14.49
N TYR A 137 -14.45 -9.78 -15.64
CA TYR A 137 -13.52 -10.18 -16.70
C TYR A 137 -12.70 -9.02 -17.26
N VAL A 138 -13.19 -7.78 -17.13
CA VAL A 138 -12.48 -6.55 -17.54
C VAL A 138 -11.41 -6.23 -16.51
N MET A 139 -11.77 -6.29 -15.23
CA MET A 139 -10.87 -5.98 -14.12
C MET A 139 -9.82 -7.07 -13.88
N GLU A 140 -10.12 -8.32 -14.23
CA GLU A 140 -9.18 -9.44 -14.26
C GLU A 140 -8.35 -9.51 -15.55
N SER A 141 -8.60 -8.60 -16.50
CA SER A 141 -7.78 -8.52 -17.71
C SER A 141 -6.31 -8.25 -17.35
N LYS A 142 -5.41 -8.66 -18.24
CA LYS A 142 -3.98 -8.47 -18.02
C LYS A 142 -3.65 -6.97 -17.99
N GLU A 143 -4.29 -6.19 -18.86
CA GLU A 143 -4.04 -4.77 -19.05
C GLU A 143 -4.40 -3.95 -17.79
N ILE A 144 -5.54 -4.24 -17.16
CA ILE A 144 -5.95 -3.56 -15.92
C ILE A 144 -5.10 -4.00 -14.73
N ARG A 145 -4.78 -5.28 -14.62
CA ARG A 145 -3.89 -5.78 -13.55
C ARG A 145 -2.50 -5.17 -13.65
N ASP A 146 -1.88 -5.17 -14.82
CA ASP A 146 -0.57 -4.56 -15.05
C ASP A 146 -0.57 -3.07 -14.72
N LEU A 147 -1.64 -2.36 -15.08
CA LEU A 147 -1.80 -0.93 -14.78
C LEU A 147 -1.85 -0.69 -13.27
N TYR A 148 -2.63 -1.48 -12.53
CA TYR A 148 -2.77 -1.32 -11.08
C TYR A 148 -1.49 -1.69 -10.36
N GLU A 149 -0.87 -2.81 -10.72
CA GLU A 149 0.40 -3.27 -10.14
C GLU A 149 1.52 -2.26 -10.39
N ALA A 150 1.65 -1.73 -11.61
CA ALA A 150 2.67 -0.73 -11.92
C ALA A 150 2.41 0.59 -11.17
N ALA A 151 1.15 1.04 -11.07
CA ALA A 151 0.82 2.27 -10.35
C ALA A 151 1.10 2.14 -8.84
N VAL A 152 0.78 0.98 -8.26
CA VAL A 152 1.13 0.65 -6.87
C VAL A 152 2.65 0.66 -6.69
N ALA A 153 3.40 0.08 -7.64
CA ALA A 153 4.84 0.07 -7.61
C ALA A 153 5.46 1.47 -7.62
N VAL A 154 4.97 2.35 -8.49
CA VAL A 154 5.38 3.77 -8.50
C VAL A 154 5.13 4.42 -7.13
N MET A 155 3.97 4.19 -6.53
CA MET A 155 3.61 4.81 -5.26
C MET A 155 4.48 4.33 -4.09
N TRP A 156 4.73 3.03 -3.95
CA TRP A 156 5.54 2.52 -2.83
C TRP A 156 7.04 2.76 -3.04
N ILE A 157 7.56 2.71 -4.28
CA ILE A 157 8.96 3.08 -4.53
C ILE A 157 9.19 4.57 -4.22
N THR A 158 8.24 5.42 -4.61
CA THR A 158 8.28 6.85 -4.26
C THR A 158 8.28 7.03 -2.75
N ASN A 159 7.41 6.31 -2.02
CA ASN A 159 7.35 6.32 -0.56
C ASN A 159 8.71 5.98 0.05
N ASP A 160 9.31 4.86 -0.34
CA ASP A 160 10.61 4.43 0.16
C ASP A 160 11.71 5.48 -0.07
N ILE A 161 11.74 6.09 -1.26
CA ILE A 161 12.74 7.12 -1.59
C ILE A 161 12.60 8.34 -0.68
N VAL A 162 11.38 8.83 -0.47
CA VAL A 162 11.16 10.04 0.35
C VAL A 162 11.21 9.75 1.84
N SER A 163 10.91 8.52 2.26
CA SER A 163 10.87 8.11 3.67
C SER A 163 12.22 7.62 4.20
N VAL A 164 13.19 7.27 3.34
CA VAL A 164 14.44 6.61 3.74
C VAL A 164 15.18 7.30 4.90
N ARG A 165 15.22 8.64 4.91
CA ARG A 165 15.88 9.41 5.99
C ARG A 165 15.16 9.25 7.33
N LYS A 166 13.83 9.25 7.31
CA LYS A 166 12.97 9.05 8.49
C LYS A 166 13.12 7.62 8.99
N GLU A 167 12.97 6.65 8.08
CA GLU A 167 12.99 5.22 8.40
C GLU A 167 14.32 4.76 8.99
N ILE A 168 15.45 5.18 8.42
CA ILE A 168 16.77 4.87 8.99
C ILE A 168 16.92 5.45 10.41
N ARG A 169 16.42 6.67 10.65
CA ARG A 169 16.47 7.31 11.98
C ARG A 169 15.62 6.55 13.01
N GLU A 170 14.54 5.92 12.56
CA GLU A 170 13.63 5.10 13.38
C GLU A 170 14.09 3.63 13.49
N GLY A 171 15.18 3.24 12.80
CA GLY A 171 15.69 1.87 12.78
C GLY A 171 14.95 0.93 11.83
N PHE A 172 14.11 1.47 10.94
CA PHE A 172 13.42 0.70 9.92
C PHE A 172 14.30 0.54 8.68
N VAL A 173 14.55 -0.72 8.31
CA VAL A 173 15.48 -1.12 7.23
C VAL A 173 14.77 -1.83 6.07
N GLU A 174 13.45 -1.98 6.14
CA GLU A 174 12.57 -2.57 5.12
C GLU A 174 12.25 -1.54 4.02
N ASN A 175 13.30 -1.10 3.31
CA ASN A 175 13.22 -0.02 2.32
C ASN A 175 14.11 -0.36 1.11
N ILE A 176 13.59 -0.21 -0.11
CA ILE A 176 14.33 -0.60 -1.33
C ILE A 176 15.65 0.15 -1.50
N VAL A 177 15.73 1.42 -1.07
CA VAL A 177 16.97 2.20 -1.12
C VAL A 177 18.03 1.56 -0.23
N VAL A 178 17.66 1.13 0.97
CA VAL A 178 18.56 0.46 1.93
C VAL A 178 19.00 -0.90 1.39
N LEU A 179 18.05 -1.70 0.89
CA LEU A 179 18.32 -3.06 0.41
C LEU A 179 19.21 -3.08 -0.85
N LEU A 180 19.14 -2.04 -1.69
CA LEU A 180 19.98 -1.88 -2.88
C LEU A 180 21.30 -1.13 -2.61
N ALA A 181 21.48 -0.52 -1.44
CA ALA A 181 22.63 0.32 -1.15
C ALA A 181 23.95 -0.47 -1.14
N HIS A 182 23.96 -1.68 -0.57
CA HIS A 182 25.17 -2.49 -0.34
C HIS A 182 26.33 -1.66 0.27
N GLY A 183 26.02 -0.82 1.26
CA GLY A 183 26.99 0.07 1.93
C GLY A 183 27.18 1.44 1.25
N ASN A 184 26.50 1.71 0.14
CA ASN A 184 26.50 3.01 -0.53
C ASN A 184 25.06 3.48 -0.78
N MET A 185 24.59 4.43 0.04
CA MET A 185 23.21 4.93 -0.06
C MET A 185 22.90 5.62 -1.40
N GLN A 186 23.88 6.26 -2.03
CA GLN A 186 23.69 6.86 -3.35
C GLN A 186 23.41 5.78 -4.40
N ARG A 187 24.15 4.66 -4.36
CA ARG A 187 23.89 3.51 -5.25
C ARG A 187 22.47 2.96 -5.05
N GLY A 188 22.04 2.86 -3.79
CA GLY A 188 20.69 2.40 -3.45
C GLY A 188 19.61 3.34 -4.01
N LEU A 189 19.83 4.65 -3.91
CA LEU A 189 18.93 5.67 -4.44
C LEU A 189 18.87 5.62 -5.98
N ASP A 190 20.03 5.58 -6.64
CA ASP A 190 20.13 5.52 -8.10
C ASP A 190 19.40 4.27 -8.64
N ALA A 191 19.65 3.10 -8.05
CA ALA A 191 18.98 1.86 -8.45
C ALA A 191 17.47 1.87 -8.17
N SER A 192 17.02 2.54 -7.11
CA SER A 192 15.59 2.72 -6.82
C SER A 192 14.93 3.66 -7.83
N LEU A 193 15.62 4.72 -8.26
CA LEU A 193 15.16 5.64 -9.30
C LEU A 193 15.06 4.96 -10.67
N ASP A 194 16.05 4.13 -11.04
CA ASP A 194 15.99 3.32 -12.25
C ASP A 194 14.76 2.42 -12.27
N ARG A 195 14.47 1.77 -11.13
CA ARG A 195 13.27 0.94 -11.00
C ARG A 195 11.98 1.76 -11.04
N LEU A 196 11.95 2.92 -10.38
CA LEU A 196 10.81 3.84 -10.43
C LEU A 196 10.50 4.23 -11.88
N GLN A 197 11.53 4.54 -12.68
CA GLN A 197 11.36 4.89 -14.09
C GLN A 197 10.76 3.72 -14.90
N VAL A 198 11.23 2.49 -14.68
CA VAL A 198 10.64 1.29 -15.31
C VAL A 198 9.16 1.15 -14.98
N GLU A 199 8.77 1.37 -13.72
CA GLU A 199 7.36 1.27 -13.31
C GLU A 199 6.49 2.41 -13.88
N ILE A 200 7.04 3.62 -14.02
CA ILE A 200 6.37 4.74 -14.72
C ILE A 200 6.12 4.37 -16.19
N ASP A 201 7.11 3.79 -16.86
CA ASP A 201 6.98 3.35 -18.25
C ASP A 201 5.94 2.21 -18.36
N ARG A 202 5.90 1.29 -17.39
CA ARG A 202 4.88 0.24 -17.30
C ARG A 202 3.48 0.83 -17.12
N VAL A 203 3.29 1.84 -16.27
CA VAL A 203 1.99 2.53 -16.11
C VAL A 203 1.53 3.12 -17.44
N ASN A 204 2.42 3.81 -18.16
CA ASN A 204 2.09 4.40 -19.45
C ASN A 204 1.72 3.33 -20.48
N LYS A 205 2.55 2.28 -20.61
CA LYS A 205 2.28 1.17 -21.52
C LYS A 205 0.97 0.46 -21.20
N ALA A 206 0.73 0.10 -19.94
CA ALA A 206 -0.48 -0.60 -19.54
C ALA A 206 -1.74 0.27 -19.73
N SER A 207 -1.62 1.59 -19.57
CA SER A 207 -2.70 2.54 -19.90
C SER A 207 -3.06 2.49 -21.38
N ASP A 208 -2.06 2.53 -22.27
CA ASP A 208 -2.26 2.52 -23.72
C ASP A 208 -2.77 1.15 -24.20
N ASP A 209 -2.26 0.07 -23.62
CA ASP A 209 -2.71 -1.30 -23.89
C ASP A 209 -4.17 -1.48 -23.45
N ALA A 210 -4.56 -1.00 -22.26
CA ALA A 210 -5.94 -1.05 -21.77
C ALA A 210 -6.90 -0.24 -22.66
N ALA A 211 -6.52 0.98 -23.03
CA ALA A 211 -7.32 1.82 -23.93
C ALA A 211 -7.50 1.14 -25.30
N SER A 212 -6.46 0.52 -25.83
CA SER A 212 -6.51 -0.20 -27.11
C SER A 212 -7.35 -1.47 -27.02
N ARG A 213 -7.22 -2.23 -25.91
CA ARG A 213 -7.91 -3.51 -25.70
C ARG A 213 -9.44 -3.37 -25.65
N PHE A 214 -9.91 -2.27 -25.09
CA PHE A 214 -11.33 -2.01 -24.81
C PHE A 214 -11.91 -0.87 -25.66
N ALA A 215 -11.23 -0.48 -26.74
CA ALA A 215 -11.73 0.51 -27.68
C ALA A 215 -13.04 0.06 -28.33
N GLY A 216 -14.06 0.92 -28.32
CA GLY A 216 -15.40 0.66 -28.84
C GLY A 216 -16.31 -0.13 -27.89
N GLU A 217 -15.82 -0.58 -26.74
CA GLU A 217 -16.66 -1.23 -25.72
C GLU A 217 -17.53 -0.21 -24.99
N THR A 218 -18.64 -0.67 -24.41
CA THR A 218 -19.59 0.21 -23.70
C THR A 218 -18.97 0.95 -22.50
N PHE A 219 -17.88 0.42 -21.96
CA PHE A 219 -17.14 0.93 -20.81
C PHE A 219 -15.78 1.54 -21.19
N GLU A 220 -15.51 1.84 -22.47
CA GLU A 220 -14.25 2.45 -22.93
C GLU A 220 -13.88 3.70 -22.11
N ARG A 221 -14.86 4.58 -21.85
CA ARG A 221 -14.64 5.83 -21.09
C ARG A 221 -14.24 5.57 -19.64
N ASP A 222 -14.76 4.50 -19.06
CA ASP A 222 -14.49 4.11 -17.68
C ASP A 222 -13.06 3.57 -17.57
N ILE A 223 -12.60 2.81 -18.55
CA ILE A 223 -11.21 2.33 -18.63
C ILE A 223 -10.23 3.49 -18.77
N VAL A 224 -10.52 4.45 -19.64
CA VAL A 224 -9.70 5.66 -19.79
C VAL A 224 -9.67 6.46 -18.47
N LEU A 225 -10.79 6.52 -17.75
CA LEU A 225 -10.85 7.16 -16.44
C LEU A 225 -10.02 6.43 -15.38
N LEU A 226 -10.09 5.09 -15.32
CA LEU A 226 -9.26 4.29 -14.42
C LEU A 226 -7.76 4.49 -14.68
N ALA A 227 -7.34 4.45 -15.95
CA ALA A 227 -5.96 4.74 -16.34
C ALA A 227 -5.50 6.15 -15.92
N LYS A 228 -6.37 7.15 -16.11
CA LYS A 228 -6.11 8.52 -15.63
C LYS A 228 -5.99 8.58 -14.12
N ASN A 229 -6.83 7.86 -13.37
CA ASN A 229 -6.77 7.81 -11.91
C ASN A 229 -5.47 7.19 -11.42
N CYS A 230 -4.99 6.10 -12.04
CA CYS A 230 -3.68 5.51 -11.73
C CYS A 230 -2.54 6.53 -11.89
N LYS A 231 -2.50 7.25 -13.01
CA LYS A 231 -1.49 8.32 -13.22
C LYS A 231 -1.62 9.46 -12.20
N ASN A 232 -2.85 9.87 -11.90
CA ASN A 232 -3.11 10.90 -10.88
C ASN A 232 -2.69 10.46 -9.48
N MET A 233 -2.89 9.20 -9.11
CA MET A 233 -2.46 8.66 -7.82
C MET A 233 -0.93 8.65 -7.71
N CYS A 234 -0.21 8.25 -8.77
CA CYS A 234 1.25 8.35 -8.82
C CYS A 234 1.74 9.78 -8.58
N LEU A 235 1.16 10.74 -9.32
CA LEU A 235 1.49 12.16 -9.18
C LEU A 235 1.12 12.72 -7.79
N SER A 236 -0.04 12.34 -7.27
CA SER A 236 -0.53 12.79 -5.97
C SER A 236 0.30 12.25 -4.83
N SER A 237 0.79 11.01 -4.93
CA SER A 237 1.74 10.43 -3.96
C SER A 237 2.99 11.29 -3.83
N TRP A 238 3.58 11.73 -4.96
CA TRP A 238 4.70 12.66 -4.95
C TRP A 238 4.34 14.02 -4.35
N PHE A 239 3.26 14.66 -4.82
CA PHE A 239 2.87 15.99 -4.33
C PHE A 239 2.49 16.01 -2.85
N TRP A 240 1.89 14.95 -2.35
CA TRP A 240 1.61 14.79 -0.94
C TRP A 240 2.91 14.59 -0.16
N SER A 241 3.80 13.72 -0.65
CA SER A 241 5.08 13.41 -0.01
C SER A 241 5.95 14.64 0.23
N VAL A 242 6.03 15.57 -0.71
CA VAL A 242 6.84 16.80 -0.55
C VAL A 242 6.18 17.87 0.33
N LYS A 243 4.89 17.73 0.67
CA LYS A 243 4.13 18.70 1.48
C LYS A 243 3.85 18.22 2.89
N THR A 244 3.76 16.91 3.08
CA THR A 244 3.42 16.32 4.39
C THR A 244 4.57 16.48 5.38
N PRO A 245 4.29 16.78 6.66
CA PRO A 245 5.32 16.74 7.69
C PRO A 245 5.85 15.32 7.96
N ARG A 246 5.11 14.26 7.55
CA ARG A 246 5.40 12.85 7.87
C ARG A 246 6.83 12.41 7.52
N TYR A 247 7.36 12.85 6.39
CA TYR A 247 8.70 12.45 5.91
C TYR A 247 9.82 13.38 6.35
N CYS A 248 9.49 14.44 7.11
CA CYS A 248 10.47 15.41 7.57
C CYS A 248 11.31 16.00 6.41
N LEU A 249 10.72 16.20 5.22
CA LEU A 249 11.40 16.89 4.10
C LEU A 249 11.38 18.42 4.27
N HIS A 250 10.46 18.94 5.08
CA HIS A 250 10.29 20.36 5.34
C HIS A 250 11.47 21.02 6.08
N ASP A 251 12.37 20.22 6.68
CA ASP A 251 13.58 20.71 7.33
C ASP A 251 14.82 20.73 6.40
N ILE A 252 14.64 20.29 5.14
CA ILE A 252 15.68 20.30 4.11
C ILE A 252 15.44 21.51 3.23
N GLU A 253 16.41 22.41 3.17
CA GLU A 253 16.40 23.50 2.19
C GLU A 253 16.62 22.92 0.78
N PRO A 254 15.67 23.10 -0.16
CA PRO A 254 15.86 22.63 -1.52
C PRO A 254 17.02 23.35 -2.20
N ASP A 255 17.74 22.65 -3.08
CA ASP A 255 18.77 23.26 -3.90
C ASP A 255 18.18 24.20 -4.98
N ALA A 256 19.04 24.85 -5.77
CA ALA A 256 18.62 25.80 -6.80
C ALA A 256 17.69 25.18 -7.88
N ASN A 257 17.67 23.87 -8.02
CA ASN A 257 16.82 23.12 -8.95
C ASN A 257 15.59 22.52 -8.25
N GLY A 258 15.41 22.76 -6.95
CA GLY A 258 14.36 22.17 -6.13
C GLY A 258 14.64 20.74 -5.67
N GLY A 259 15.88 20.27 -5.78
CA GLY A 259 16.32 18.96 -5.30
C GLY A 259 16.52 18.94 -3.78
N PHE A 260 16.32 17.77 -3.17
CA PHE A 260 16.60 17.55 -1.75
C PHE A 260 17.94 16.85 -1.58
N ASN A 261 18.83 17.41 -0.77
CA ASN A 261 20.13 16.83 -0.45
C ASN A 261 20.24 16.63 1.06
N PHE A 262 20.58 15.43 1.50
CA PHE A 262 20.82 15.13 2.91
C PHE A 262 21.90 14.07 3.07
N THR A 263 22.55 14.06 4.23
CA THR A 263 23.51 13.02 4.61
C THR A 263 22.84 12.08 5.60
N ILE A 264 23.08 10.77 5.44
CA ILE A 264 22.72 9.77 6.44
C ILE A 264 24.01 9.45 7.18
N ASP A 265 24.09 9.90 8.43
CA ASP A 265 25.26 9.64 9.27
C ASP A 265 25.38 8.14 9.58
N GLN A 266 26.61 7.64 9.72
CA GLN A 266 26.82 6.32 10.29
C GLN A 266 26.21 6.29 11.70
N ILE A 267 25.32 5.33 11.95
CA ILE A 267 24.84 5.05 13.31
C ILE A 267 26.08 4.70 14.13
N ALA A 268 26.43 5.55 15.09
CA ALA A 268 27.56 5.31 15.98
C ALA A 268 27.33 3.98 16.72
N GLU A 269 28.25 3.03 16.58
CA GLU A 269 28.27 1.83 17.42
C GLU A 269 28.44 2.27 18.88
N GLY A 270 27.34 2.40 19.66
CA GLY A 270 27.52 2.79 21.06
C GLY A 270 26.35 3.29 21.91
N THR A 271 25.09 3.13 21.53
CA THR A 271 23.98 3.37 22.49
C THR A 271 22.95 2.26 22.40
N SER A 272 23.28 1.14 23.05
CA SER A 272 22.36 0.13 23.56
C SER A 272 21.80 0.56 24.91
#